data_AF-A0A931T385-F1
#
_entry.id   AF-A0A931T385-F1
#
_cell.length_a   1.000
_cell.length_b   1.000
_cell.length_c   1.000
_cell.angle_alpha   90.00
_cell.angle_beta   90.00
_cell.angle_gamma   90.00
#
_symmetry.space_group_name_H-M   'P 1'
#
loop_
_entity.id
_entity.type
_entity.pdbx_description
1 polymer ?
#
loop_
_entity_poly.entity_id
_entity_poly.type
_entity_poly.pdbx_seq_one_letter_code
_entity_poly.pdbx_strand_id
1 'polypeptide(L)'
;MAMTRTHKILLGVAAGLCLLFGSLAYATYHVVARHGMLAIDVTEKTPGGARIKLLVPGVLVNLGLSLVPTVMPPDERERLSEELARFEPLLAAVVDELEKAPDMVFVEVEDGHERVTIAKRDGHLVIDVETDREDVRVAVPVESVRATWEHVLAPVS
;
A
#
# COMPACT_ATOMS: atom_id res chain seq x y z
N MET A 1 31.41 -3.96 -45.66
CA MET A 1 31.78 -3.05 -44.55
C MET A 1 31.99 -3.91 -43.30
N ALA A 2 33.24 -4.24 -42.96
CA ALA A 2 33.54 -5.17 -41.87
C ALA A 2 33.49 -4.44 -40.51
N MET A 3 32.56 -4.81 -39.63
CA MET A 3 32.49 -4.28 -38.27
C MET A 3 33.78 -4.60 -37.50
N THR A 4 34.48 -3.58 -37.03
CA THR A 4 35.65 -3.71 -36.15
C THR A 4 35.23 -4.32 -34.80
N ARG A 5 36.11 -5.13 -34.19
CA ARG A 5 35.86 -5.88 -32.94
C ARG A 5 35.19 -5.04 -31.84
N THR A 6 35.57 -3.77 -31.75
CA THR A 6 35.04 -2.80 -30.79
C THR A 6 33.53 -2.56 -30.94
N HIS A 7 33.02 -2.50 -32.17
CA HIS A 7 31.58 -2.32 -32.43
C HIS A 7 30.76 -3.56 -32.02
N LYS A 8 31.32 -4.77 -32.14
CA LYS A 8 30.64 -6.00 -31.71
C LYS A 8 30.54 -6.10 -30.20
N ILE A 9 31.61 -5.69 -29.49
CA ILE A 9 31.63 -5.63 -28.02
C ILE A 9 30.64 -4.56 -27.54
N LEU A 10 30.65 -3.37 -28.15
CA LEU A 10 29.72 -2.29 -27.78
C LEU A 10 28.26 -2.68 -28.00
N LEU A 11 27.96 -3.35 -29.11
CA LEU A 11 26.60 -3.85 -29.40
C LEU A 11 26.18 -4.93 -28.40
N GLY A 12 27.07 -5.84 -28.02
CA GLY A 12 26.80 -6.87 -27.02
C GLY A 12 26.55 -6.29 -25.63
N VAL A 13 27.34 -5.29 -25.21
CA VAL A 13 27.14 -4.58 -23.93
C VAL A 13 25.83 -3.80 -23.94
N ALA A 14 25.52 -3.08 -25.03
CA ALA A 14 24.27 -2.34 -25.17
C ALA A 14 23.05 -3.28 -25.14
N ALA A 15 23.10 -4.40 -25.87
CA ALA A 15 22.04 -5.41 -25.85
C ALA A 15 21.88 -6.04 -24.46
N GLY A 16 23.00 -6.33 -23.78
CA GLY A 16 23.00 -6.83 -22.40
C GLY A 16 22.34 -5.84 -21.43
N LEU A 17 22.70 -4.55 -21.51
CA LEU A 17 22.09 -3.50 -20.69
C LEU A 17 20.59 -3.34 -20.99
N CYS A 18 20.18 -3.33 -22.25
CA CYS A 18 18.76 -3.25 -22.62
C CYS A 18 17.96 -4.43 -22.07
N LEU A 19 18.50 -5.66 -22.10
CA LEU A 19 17.85 -6.82 -21.51
C LEU A 19 17.76 -6.71 -19.98
N LEU A 20 18.79 -6.18 -19.34
CA LEU A 20 18.86 -6.00 -17.89
C LEU A 20 17.87 -4.92 -17.41
N PHE A 21 17.80 -3.78 -18.10
CA PHE A 21 16.82 -2.74 -17.81
C PHE A 21 15.40 -3.17 -18.15
N GLY A 22 15.21 -3.90 -19.25
CA GLY A 22 13.91 -4.44 -19.65
C GLY A 22 13.36 -5.45 -18.65
N SER A 23 14.20 -6.38 -18.18
CA SER A 23 13.79 -7.36 -17.16
C SER A 23 13.51 -6.71 -15.81
N LEU A 24 14.30 -5.71 -15.42
CA LEU A 24 14.07 -4.95 -14.19
C LEU A 24 12.77 -4.13 -14.25
N ALA A 25 12.50 -3.48 -15.38
CA ALA A 25 11.25 -2.75 -15.59
C ALA A 25 10.05 -3.69 -15.59
N TYR A 26 10.16 -4.86 -16.25
CA TYR A 26 9.12 -5.89 -16.24
C TYR A 26 8.87 -6.45 -14.84
N ALA A 27 9.93 -6.76 -14.09
CA ALA A 27 9.83 -7.23 -12.71
C ALA A 27 9.17 -6.18 -11.81
N THR A 28 9.60 -4.92 -11.91
CA THR A 28 9.01 -3.80 -11.16
C THR A 28 7.53 -3.62 -11.49
N TYR A 29 7.16 -3.62 -12.77
CA TYR A 29 5.76 -3.54 -13.21
C TYR A 29 4.94 -4.68 -12.62
N HIS A 30 5.45 -5.90 -12.67
CA HIS A 30 4.73 -7.07 -12.21
C HIS A 30 4.56 -7.09 -10.67
N VAL A 31 5.53 -6.55 -9.92
CA VAL A 31 5.42 -6.36 -8.47
C VAL A 31 4.36 -5.31 -8.12
N VAL A 32 4.38 -4.14 -8.78
CA VAL A 32 3.39 -3.07 -8.55
C VAL A 32 1.99 -3.51 -8.98
N ALA A 33 1.87 -4.20 -10.12
CA ALA A 33 0.59 -4.68 -10.64
C ALA A 33 -0.04 -5.76 -9.74
N ARG A 34 0.76 -6.54 -9.02
CA ARG A 34 0.26 -7.57 -8.10
C ARG A 34 -0.06 -7.04 -6.73
N HIS A 35 0.80 -6.16 -6.20
CA HIS A 35 0.71 -5.72 -4.81
C HIS A 35 -0.02 -4.38 -4.63
N GLY A 36 -0.50 -3.80 -5.72
CA GLY A 36 -1.16 -2.51 -5.75
C GLY A 36 -0.29 -1.35 -5.26
N MET A 37 -0.95 -0.20 -5.09
CA MET A 37 -0.35 1.03 -4.58
C MET A 37 -1.16 1.51 -3.39
N LEU A 38 -0.49 1.82 -2.29
CA LEU A 38 -1.07 2.62 -1.23
C LEU A 38 -1.08 4.07 -1.69
N ALA A 39 -2.25 4.70 -1.66
CA ALA A 39 -2.43 6.09 -2.04
C ALA A 39 -3.03 6.87 -0.86
N ILE A 40 -2.35 7.94 -0.47
CA ILE A 40 -2.85 8.93 0.49
C ILE A 40 -2.93 10.27 -0.22
N ASP A 41 -4.11 10.85 -0.27
CA ASP A 41 -4.35 12.20 -0.80
C ASP A 41 -5.05 13.01 0.29
N VAL A 42 -4.38 14.03 0.79
CA VAL A 42 -4.93 14.98 1.75
C VAL A 42 -4.94 16.34 1.07
N THR A 43 -6.11 16.96 0.98
CA THR A 43 -6.28 18.30 0.45
C THR A 43 -7.01 19.17 1.47
N GLU A 44 -6.30 20.13 2.04
CA GLU A 44 -6.91 21.17 2.88
C GLU A 44 -7.60 22.23 1.99
N LYS A 45 -8.81 22.64 2.41
CA LYS A 45 -9.67 23.61 1.73
C LYS A 45 -9.45 25.05 2.21
N THR A 46 -8.47 25.28 3.07
CA THR A 46 -8.14 26.60 3.62
C THR A 46 -7.29 27.43 2.64
N PRO A 47 -7.35 28.78 2.70
CA PRO A 47 -6.46 29.63 1.90
C PRO A 47 -4.99 29.39 2.27
N GLY A 48 -4.22 28.84 1.32
CA GLY A 48 -2.83 28.42 1.57
C GLY A 48 -2.66 27.03 2.18
N GLY A 49 -3.73 26.23 2.23
CA GLY A 49 -3.73 24.88 2.78
C GLY A 49 -2.80 23.91 2.04
N ALA A 50 -2.35 22.89 2.76
CA ALA A 50 -1.46 21.87 2.24
C ALA A 50 -2.19 20.88 1.32
N ARG A 51 -1.47 20.39 0.31
CA ARG A 51 -1.87 19.23 -0.47
C ARG A 51 -0.78 18.18 -0.42
N ILE A 52 -1.09 17.04 0.19
CA ILE A 52 -0.15 15.94 0.38
C ILE A 52 -0.64 14.78 -0.49
N LYS A 53 0.19 14.36 -1.44
CA LYS A 53 -0.04 13.16 -2.24
C LYS A 53 1.11 12.21 -2.05
N LEU A 54 0.84 11.09 -1.40
CA LEU A 54 1.82 10.05 -1.14
C LEU A 54 1.36 8.76 -1.83
N LEU A 55 2.20 8.27 -2.75
CA LEU A 55 2.00 7.02 -3.45
C LEU A 55 3.14 6.09 -3.06
N VAL A 56 2.79 4.97 -2.45
CA VAL A 56 3.75 3.97 -1.95
C VAL A 56 3.39 2.62 -2.55
N PRO A 57 4.30 1.94 -3.26
CA PRO A 57 4.08 0.55 -3.66
C PRO A 57 3.74 -0.34 -2.46
N GLY A 58 2.73 -1.20 -2.56
CA GLY A 58 2.28 -2.06 -1.45
C GLY A 58 3.41 -2.93 -0.86
N VAL A 59 4.36 -3.37 -1.70
CA VAL A 59 5.56 -4.09 -1.25
C VAL A 59 6.43 -3.30 -0.25
N LEU A 60 6.49 -1.97 -0.38
CA LEU A 60 7.23 -1.12 0.56
C LEU A 60 6.48 -0.95 1.88
N VAL A 61 5.15 -1.08 1.88
CA VAL A 61 4.35 -1.04 3.12
C VAL A 61 4.75 -2.21 4.02
N ASN A 62 4.85 -3.42 3.46
CA ASN A 62 5.30 -4.60 4.21
C ASN A 62 6.74 -4.46 4.74
N LEU A 63 7.65 -3.90 3.93
CA LEU A 63 9.00 -3.60 4.40
C LEU A 63 9.00 -2.56 5.52
N GLY A 64 8.17 -1.52 5.43
CA GLY A 64 8.00 -0.53 6.50
C GLY A 64 7.44 -1.16 7.78
N LEU A 65 6.44 -2.04 7.65
CA LEU A 65 5.86 -2.78 8.77
C LEU A 65 6.88 -3.69 9.47
N SER A 66 7.84 -4.25 8.74
CA SER A 66 8.93 -5.03 9.35
C SER A 66 9.85 -4.22 10.28
N LEU A 67 9.83 -2.88 10.18
CA LEU A 67 10.57 -1.98 11.06
C LEU A 67 9.76 -1.57 12.30
N VAL A 68 8.45 -1.83 12.33
CA VAL A 68 7.56 -1.51 13.47
C VAL A 68 8.09 -2.04 14.80
N PRO A 69 8.59 -3.29 14.90
CA PRO A 69 9.17 -3.80 16.14
C PRO A 69 10.36 -3.00 16.67
N THR A 70 11.06 -2.27 15.79
CA THR A 70 12.24 -1.46 16.14
C THR A 70 11.88 -0.02 16.49
N VAL A 71 10.82 0.54 15.89
CA VAL A 71 10.43 1.94 16.09
C VAL A 71 9.34 2.14 17.14
N MET A 72 8.50 1.12 17.36
CA MET A 72 7.38 1.17 18.30
C MET A 72 7.84 0.78 19.71
N PRO A 73 7.43 1.51 20.76
CA PRO A 73 7.71 1.14 22.14
C PRO A 73 7.17 -0.26 22.47
N PRO A 74 7.91 -1.07 23.27
CA PRO A 74 7.48 -2.43 23.62
C PRO A 74 6.09 -2.49 24.25
N ASP A 75 5.79 -1.57 25.17
CA ASP A 75 4.53 -1.53 25.91
C ASP A 75 3.32 -1.25 25.01
N GLU A 76 3.51 -0.43 23.97
CA GLU A 76 2.45 -0.09 23.02
C GLU A 76 2.19 -1.26 22.07
N ARG A 77 3.25 -1.95 21.64
CA ARG A 77 3.13 -3.14 20.81
C ARG A 77 2.49 -4.31 21.57
N GLU A 78 2.82 -4.50 22.84
CA GLU A 78 2.23 -5.57 23.66
C GLU A 78 0.71 -5.36 23.81
N ARG A 79 0.27 -4.12 24.10
CA ARG A 79 -1.16 -3.79 24.14
C ARG A 79 -1.86 -4.05 22.81
N LEU A 80 -1.27 -3.58 21.71
CA LEU A 80 -1.83 -3.79 20.37
C LEU A 80 -1.87 -5.28 20.00
N SER A 81 -0.84 -6.04 20.37
CA SER A 81 -0.79 -7.48 20.14
C SER A 81 -1.86 -8.22 20.92
N GLU A 82 -2.06 -7.89 22.20
CA GLU A 82 -3.12 -8.48 23.03
C GLU A 82 -4.52 -8.21 22.46
N GLU A 83 -4.78 -6.97 22.02
CA GLU A 83 -6.04 -6.60 21.39
C GLU A 83 -6.25 -7.32 20.06
N LEU A 84 -5.25 -7.32 19.18
CA LEU A 84 -5.33 -7.94 17.86
C LEU A 84 -5.41 -9.47 17.93
N ALA A 85 -4.69 -10.11 18.85
CA ALA A 85 -4.70 -11.56 19.01
C ALA A 85 -6.10 -12.10 19.33
N ARG A 86 -6.91 -11.33 20.04
CA ARG A 86 -8.31 -11.69 20.32
C ARG A 86 -9.18 -11.71 19.05
N PHE A 87 -8.87 -10.85 18.10
CA PHE A 87 -9.67 -10.68 16.88
C PHE A 87 -9.03 -11.31 15.65
N GLU A 88 -7.85 -11.92 15.74
CA GLU A 88 -7.11 -12.46 14.58
C GLU A 88 -7.97 -13.38 13.68
N PRO A 89 -8.72 -14.37 14.20
CA PRO A 89 -9.53 -15.23 13.33
C PRO A 89 -10.67 -14.47 12.65
N LEU A 90 -11.23 -13.48 13.35
CA LEU A 90 -12.29 -12.61 12.81
C LEU A 90 -11.71 -11.70 11.73
N LEU A 91 -10.56 -11.10 11.98
CA LEU A 91 -9.84 -10.23 11.05
C LEU A 91 -9.45 -10.99 9.78
N ALA A 92 -8.89 -12.19 9.93
CA ALA A 92 -8.58 -13.07 8.80
C ALA A 92 -9.83 -13.39 7.96
N ALA A 93 -10.93 -13.76 8.61
CA ALA A 93 -12.20 -14.02 7.92
C ALA A 93 -12.76 -12.76 7.22
N VAL A 94 -12.66 -11.59 7.85
CA VAL A 94 -13.09 -10.31 7.27
C VAL A 94 -12.28 -9.98 6.02
N VAL A 95 -10.95 -10.17 6.05
CA VAL A 95 -10.12 -9.91 4.87
C VAL A 95 -10.39 -10.92 3.76
N ASP A 96 -10.58 -12.20 4.07
CA ASP A 96 -10.95 -13.23 3.09
C ASP A 96 -12.28 -12.88 2.39
N GLU A 97 -13.27 -12.40 3.14
CA GLU A 97 -14.55 -11.97 2.56
C GLU A 97 -14.40 -10.64 1.81
N LEU A 98 -13.59 -9.71 2.31
CA LEU A 98 -13.30 -8.45 1.63
C LEU A 98 -12.60 -8.70 0.29
N GLU A 99 -11.69 -9.67 0.18
CA GLU A 99 -11.03 -10.07 -1.06
C GLU A 99 -12.04 -10.60 -2.10
N LYS A 100 -13.06 -11.35 -1.66
CA LYS A 100 -14.09 -11.93 -2.54
C LYS A 100 -15.24 -10.98 -2.86
N ALA A 101 -15.49 -10.00 -2.00
CA ALA A 101 -16.60 -9.06 -2.16
C ALA A 101 -16.48 -8.31 -3.49
N PRO A 102 -17.59 -7.99 -4.18
CA PRO A 102 -17.55 -7.07 -5.30
C PRO A 102 -17.16 -5.67 -4.81
N ASP A 103 -16.87 -4.78 -5.76
CA ASP A 103 -16.72 -3.36 -5.45
C ASP A 103 -18.05 -2.80 -4.92
N MET A 104 -18.02 -2.31 -3.69
CA MET A 104 -19.21 -1.82 -2.99
C MET A 104 -18.85 -0.87 -1.85
N VAL A 105 -19.82 -0.07 -1.43
CA VAL A 105 -19.74 0.75 -0.21
C VAL A 105 -20.17 -0.10 0.98
N PHE A 106 -19.34 -0.17 2.01
CA PHE A 106 -19.64 -0.88 3.26
C PHE A 106 -20.23 0.04 4.31
N VAL A 107 -19.67 1.24 4.41
CA VAL A 107 -20.07 2.24 5.38
C VAL A 107 -20.14 3.58 4.68
N GLU A 108 -21.25 4.27 4.87
CA GLU A 108 -21.44 5.66 4.47
C GLU A 108 -22.09 6.37 5.67
N VAL A 109 -21.38 7.38 6.19
CA VAL A 109 -21.85 8.22 7.28
C VAL A 109 -21.89 9.64 6.75
N GLU A 110 -23.04 10.28 6.88
CA GLU A 110 -23.23 11.69 6.61
C GLU A 110 -23.69 12.37 7.89
N ASP A 111 -22.91 13.32 8.40
CA ASP A 111 -23.29 14.17 9.52
C ASP A 111 -22.98 15.63 9.20
N GLY A 112 -24.00 16.36 8.77
CA GLY A 112 -23.97 17.80 8.50
C GLY A 112 -22.89 18.23 7.50
N HIS A 113 -21.68 18.43 8.01
CA HIS A 113 -20.50 18.95 7.31
C HIS A 113 -19.41 17.89 7.10
N GLU A 114 -19.68 16.63 7.44
CA GLU A 114 -18.74 15.51 7.30
C GLU A 114 -19.40 14.34 6.58
N ARG A 115 -18.69 13.78 5.60
CA ARG A 115 -19.04 12.52 4.94
C ARG A 115 -17.86 11.57 5.05
N VAL A 116 -18.11 10.38 5.60
CA VAL A 116 -17.15 9.29 5.66
C VAL A 116 -17.67 8.11 4.84
N THR A 117 -16.88 7.67 3.87
CA THR A 117 -17.19 6.49 3.06
C THR A 117 -16.08 5.46 3.20
N ILE A 118 -16.44 4.21 3.48
CA ILE A 118 -15.54 3.06 3.43
C ILE A 118 -16.07 2.11 2.37
N ALA A 119 -15.27 1.86 1.33
CA ALA A 119 -15.68 1.07 0.17
C ALA A 119 -14.55 0.17 -0.32
N LYS A 120 -14.90 -0.92 -1.01
CA LYS A 120 -13.98 -1.65 -1.87
C LYS A 120 -14.08 -1.10 -3.29
N ARG A 121 -12.93 -0.76 -3.90
CA ARG A 121 -12.82 -0.32 -5.30
C ARG A 121 -11.53 -0.87 -5.90
N ASP A 122 -11.61 -1.57 -7.03
CA ASP A 122 -10.46 -2.09 -7.78
C ASP A 122 -9.47 -2.87 -6.90
N GLY A 123 -9.97 -3.71 -5.97
CA GLY A 123 -9.12 -4.49 -5.06
C GLY A 123 -8.47 -3.70 -3.91
N HIS A 124 -8.83 -2.42 -3.74
CA HIS A 124 -8.40 -1.57 -2.64
C HIS A 124 -9.54 -1.34 -1.66
N LEU A 125 -9.22 -1.28 -0.37
CA LEU A 125 -10.07 -0.67 0.65
C LEU A 125 -9.83 0.84 0.61
N VAL A 126 -10.87 1.58 0.25
CA VAL A 126 -10.84 3.04 0.11
C VAL A 126 -11.62 3.66 1.25
N ILE A 127 -10.96 4.54 1.98
CA ILE A 127 -11.54 5.39 3.02
C ILE A 127 -11.49 6.82 2.49
N ASP A 128 -12.66 7.39 2.25
CA ASP A 128 -12.84 8.79 1.86
C ASP A 128 -13.47 9.53 3.05
N VAL A 129 -12.83 10.61 3.50
CA VAL A 129 -13.35 11.54 4.51
C VAL A 129 -13.40 12.91 3.87
N GLU A 130 -14.61 13.44 3.72
CA GLU A 130 -14.85 14.78 3.18
C GLU A 130 -15.41 15.66 4.31
N THR A 131 -14.75 16.77 4.60
CA THR A 131 -15.24 17.78 5.54
C THR A 131 -15.26 19.16 4.89
N ASP A 132 -15.84 20.15 5.55
CA ASP A 132 -15.71 21.56 5.11
C ASP A 132 -14.26 22.06 5.07
N ARG A 133 -13.35 21.42 5.82
CA ARG A 133 -11.96 21.88 5.97
C ARG A 133 -10.97 21.13 5.13
N GLU A 134 -11.20 19.85 4.88
CA GLU A 134 -10.26 18.97 4.19
C GLU A 134 -10.95 17.76 3.57
N ASP A 135 -10.32 17.23 2.52
CA ASP A 135 -10.63 15.93 1.94
C ASP A 135 -9.44 15.01 2.17
N VAL A 136 -9.70 13.85 2.77
CA VAL A 136 -8.72 12.79 3.01
C VAL A 136 -9.18 11.54 2.27
N ARG A 137 -8.34 11.05 1.37
CA ARG A 137 -8.51 9.77 0.70
C ARG A 137 -7.35 8.86 1.03
N VAL A 138 -7.66 7.68 1.54
CA VAL A 138 -6.70 6.61 1.78
C VAL A 138 -7.18 5.38 1.02
N ALA A 139 -6.36 4.89 0.08
CA ALA A 139 -6.60 3.65 -0.63
C ALA A 139 -5.48 2.67 -0.28
N VAL A 140 -5.84 1.50 0.24
CA VAL A 140 -4.90 0.45 0.64
C VAL A 140 -5.27 -0.85 -0.08
N PRO A 141 -4.32 -1.55 -0.71
CA PRO A 141 -4.56 -2.90 -1.25
C PRO A 141 -5.06 -3.82 -0.13
N VAL A 142 -6.15 -4.55 -0.36
CA VAL A 142 -6.74 -5.43 0.68
C VAL A 142 -5.73 -6.46 1.21
N GLU A 143 -4.86 -6.97 0.34
CA GLU A 143 -3.78 -7.89 0.72
C GLU A 143 -2.79 -7.31 1.75
N SER A 144 -2.58 -5.99 1.74
CA SER A 144 -1.64 -5.31 2.64
C SER A 144 -2.20 -5.19 4.06
N VAL A 145 -3.54 -5.24 4.21
CA VAL A 145 -4.20 -5.21 5.52
C VAL A 145 -3.80 -6.45 6.33
N ARG A 146 -3.77 -7.62 5.70
CA ARG A 146 -3.35 -8.88 6.33
C ARG A 146 -1.93 -8.81 6.86
N ALA A 147 -1.00 -8.31 6.04
CA ALA A 147 0.39 -8.20 6.41
C ALA A 147 0.64 -7.27 7.61
N THR A 148 -0.28 -6.33 7.89
CA THR A 148 -0.15 -5.38 9.00
C THR A 148 -0.19 -6.07 10.35
N TRP A 149 -1.20 -6.90 10.63
CA TRP A 149 -1.28 -7.57 11.93
C TRP A 149 -0.30 -8.73 12.05
N GLU A 150 0.10 -9.39 10.94
CA GLU A 150 1.12 -10.44 10.98
C GLU A 150 2.44 -9.91 11.54
N HIS A 151 2.81 -8.68 11.19
CA HIS A 151 4.02 -8.03 11.72
C HIS A 151 3.85 -7.49 13.14
N VAL A 152 2.64 -7.09 13.54
CA VAL A 152 2.36 -6.62 14.91
C VAL A 152 2.30 -7.78 15.90
N LEU A 153 1.76 -8.93 15.47
CA LEU A 153 1.61 -10.15 16.26
C LEU A 153 2.88 -11.01 16.30
N ALA A 154 3.86 -10.76 15.41
CA ALA A 154 5.09 -11.53 15.36
C ALA A 154 5.88 -11.41 16.69
N PRO A 155 6.32 -12.54 17.28
CA PRO A 155 7.14 -12.53 18.48
C PRO A 155 8.52 -11.92 18.19
N VAL A 156 9.07 -11.18 19.15
CA VAL A 156 10.45 -10.68 19.08
C VAL A 156 11.40 -11.84 19.32
N SER A 157 12.21 -12.17 18.32
CA SER A 157 13.42 -12.99 18.49
C SER A 157 14.60 -12.14 18.96
#